data_AF-A0A3S0DUP5-F1
#
_entry.id   AF-A0A3S0DUP5-F1
#
_cell.length_a   1.000
_cell.length_b   1.000
_cell.length_c   1.000
_cell.angle_alpha   90.00
_cell.angle_beta   90.00
_cell.angle_gamma   90.00
#
_symmetry.space_group_name_H-M   'P 1'
#
loop_
_entity.id
_entity.type
_entity.pdbx_description
1 polymer ?
#
loop_
_entity_poly.entity_id
_entity_poly.type
_entity_poly.pdbx_seq_one_letter_code
_entity_poly.pdbx_strand_id
1 'polypeptide(L)'
;MKVSLPFYAKIKDRCCLCYFGYSKEYLVQLNLLLESIETELKGIVVHIACNSDAIHLFDKKERILTKEQFESQKETFAFIKEINCDTINHPIEKLMDESKIPYLKIKTNQEKFKECVVLTNGHFPTKNLNEEQIKKIQSYLSNRGIHVEIDKPTEKFNWIVSVENEELFSSVNKNKKITLIPSGVGTNLFKKMFESPDILDIL
;
A
#
# COMPACT_ATOMS: atom_id res chain seq x y z
N MET A 1 -14.32 8.97 -28.98
CA MET A 1 -15.53 8.11 -28.81
C MET A 1 -16.68 9.01 -28.38
N LYS A 2 -17.80 9.09 -29.12
CA LYS A 2 -18.97 9.89 -28.70
C LYS A 2 -19.83 9.04 -27.78
N VAL A 3 -19.85 9.37 -26.50
CA VAL A 3 -20.72 8.72 -25.51
C VAL A 3 -22.09 9.39 -25.58
N SER A 4 -23.17 8.61 -25.72
CA SER A 4 -24.53 9.17 -25.70
C SER A 4 -24.85 9.72 -24.31
N LEU A 5 -25.58 10.84 -24.22
CA LEU A 5 -25.96 11.44 -22.93
C LEU A 5 -26.63 10.44 -21.96
N PRO A 6 -27.55 9.56 -22.39
CA PRO A 6 -28.13 8.54 -21.51
C PRO A 6 -27.12 7.52 -20.99
N PHE A 7 -26.08 7.21 -21.78
CA PHE A 7 -25.02 6.30 -21.33
C PHE A 7 -24.07 7.00 -20.37
N TYR A 8 -23.66 8.23 -20.68
CA TYR A 8 -22.82 9.04 -19.79
C TYR A 8 -23.48 9.20 -18.41
N ALA A 9 -24.78 9.49 -18.36
CA ALA A 9 -25.52 9.59 -17.11
C ALA A 9 -25.46 8.31 -16.25
N LYS A 10 -25.31 7.12 -16.87
CA LYS A 10 -25.19 5.83 -16.15
C LYS A 10 -23.80 5.57 -15.59
N ILE A 11 -22.75 6.15 -16.19
CA ILE A 11 -21.36 5.79 -15.87
C ILE A 11 -20.54 6.95 -15.28
N LYS A 12 -21.04 8.20 -15.35
CA LYS A 12 -20.31 9.42 -14.96
C LYS A 12 -19.74 9.36 -13.55
N ASP A 13 -20.37 8.58 -12.68
CA ASP A 13 -20.00 8.44 -11.28
C ASP A 13 -19.14 7.18 -11.03
N ARG A 14 -18.60 6.52 -12.06
CA ARG A 14 -17.80 5.29 -11.93
C ARG A 14 -16.36 5.54 -12.41
N CYS A 15 -15.43 5.32 -11.50
CA CYS A 15 -13.99 5.43 -11.71
C CYS A 15 -13.33 4.06 -11.51
N CYS A 16 -12.33 3.73 -12.33
CA CYS A 16 -11.48 2.57 -12.12
C CYS A 16 -10.00 2.97 -12.03
N LEU A 17 -9.36 2.58 -10.95
CA LEU A 17 -7.91 2.68 -10.75
C LEU A 17 -7.30 1.32 -11.07
N CYS A 18 -6.49 1.24 -12.12
CA CYS A 18 -5.93 -0.01 -12.60
C CYS A 18 -4.45 -0.10 -12.22
N TYR A 19 -4.04 -1.20 -11.58
CA TYR A 19 -2.63 -1.51 -11.37
C TYR A 19 -2.37 -2.99 -11.69
N PHE A 20 -1.56 -3.23 -12.71
CA PHE A 20 -1.21 -4.57 -13.19
C PHE A 20 0.28 -4.89 -13.04
N GLY A 21 0.99 -4.10 -12.23
CA GLY A 21 2.41 -4.29 -11.95
C GLY A 21 2.69 -5.42 -10.95
N TYR A 22 3.98 -5.68 -10.72
CA TYR A 22 4.44 -6.79 -9.90
C TYR A 22 4.41 -6.49 -8.39
N SER A 23 4.71 -5.25 -7.98
CA SER A 23 4.83 -4.85 -6.58
C SER A 23 3.45 -4.65 -5.97
N LYS A 24 2.89 -5.70 -5.35
CA LYS A 24 1.51 -5.66 -4.86
C LYS A 24 1.37 -4.82 -3.59
N GLU A 25 2.45 -4.37 -2.96
CA GLU A 25 2.35 -3.41 -1.85
C GLU A 25 1.63 -2.12 -2.29
N TYR A 26 1.72 -1.73 -3.55
CA TYR A 26 1.00 -0.57 -4.10
C TYR A 26 -0.52 -0.77 -4.09
N LEU A 27 -0.99 -2.01 -4.29
CA LEU A 27 -2.41 -2.35 -4.17
C LEU A 27 -2.88 -2.25 -2.72
N VAL A 28 -2.07 -2.73 -1.78
CA VAL A 28 -2.38 -2.64 -0.34
C VAL A 28 -2.41 -1.17 0.11
N GLN A 29 -1.44 -0.36 -0.31
CA GLN A 29 -1.40 1.07 -0.02
C GLN A 29 -2.59 1.81 -0.64
N LEU A 30 -2.95 1.50 -1.90
CA LEU A 30 -4.13 2.06 -2.55
C LEU A 30 -5.40 1.70 -1.79
N ASN A 31 -5.51 0.45 -1.32
CA ASN A 31 -6.63 -0.01 -0.50
C ASN A 31 -6.76 0.75 0.81
N LEU A 32 -5.63 1.05 1.47
CA LEU A 32 -5.58 1.87 2.69
C LEU A 32 -5.97 3.33 2.43
N LEU A 33 -5.70 3.84 1.22
CA LEU A 33 -6.00 5.22 0.83
C LEU A 33 -7.37 5.39 0.17
N LEU A 34 -8.10 4.30 -0.11
CA LEU A 34 -9.43 4.37 -0.71
C LEU A 34 -10.38 5.28 0.07
N GLU A 35 -10.33 5.25 1.40
CA GLU A 35 -11.17 6.13 2.22
C GLU A 35 -10.88 7.62 1.96
N SER A 36 -9.60 7.97 1.79
CA SER A 36 -9.20 9.34 1.45
C SER A 36 -9.76 9.75 0.08
N ILE A 37 -9.62 8.86 -0.90
CA ILE A 37 -10.06 9.07 -2.27
C ILE A 37 -11.59 9.22 -2.33
N GLU A 38 -12.34 8.33 -1.68
CA GLU A 38 -13.81 8.35 -1.68
C GLU A 38 -14.39 9.54 -0.89
N THR A 39 -13.69 10.00 0.15
CA THR A 39 -14.08 11.19 0.91
C THR A 39 -13.96 12.46 0.08
N GLU A 40 -12.89 12.58 -0.71
CA GLU A 40 -12.66 13.73 -1.59
C GLU A 40 -13.56 13.68 -2.82
N LEU A 41 -13.65 12.51 -3.48
CA LEU A 41 -14.44 12.30 -4.69
C LEU A 41 -15.90 11.92 -4.38
N LYS A 42 -16.59 12.79 -3.63
CA LYS A 42 -17.97 12.53 -3.18
C LYS A 42 -18.89 12.17 -4.35
N GLY A 43 -19.58 11.05 -4.22
CA GLY A 43 -20.51 10.55 -5.23
C GLY A 43 -19.87 9.72 -6.35
N ILE A 44 -18.53 9.60 -6.38
CA ILE A 44 -17.83 8.71 -7.31
C ILE A 44 -17.62 7.34 -6.67
N VAL A 45 -18.00 6.28 -7.38
CA VAL A 45 -17.72 4.89 -7.02
C VAL A 45 -16.38 4.48 -7.62
N VAL A 46 -15.38 4.31 -6.74
CA VAL A 46 -14.03 3.91 -7.13
C VAL A 46 -13.92 2.38 -7.12
N HIS A 47 -13.47 1.82 -8.25
CA HIS A 47 -13.12 0.41 -8.39
C HIS A 47 -11.61 0.28 -8.52
N ILE A 48 -11.05 -0.84 -8.06
CA ILE A 48 -9.63 -1.18 -8.29
C ILE A 48 -9.57 -2.39 -9.22
N ALA A 49 -8.81 -2.29 -10.30
CA ALA A 49 -8.50 -3.43 -11.16
C ALA A 49 -7.06 -3.91 -10.93
N CYS A 50 -6.88 -5.21 -10.78
CA CYS A 50 -5.57 -5.84 -10.53
C CYS A 50 -5.43 -7.20 -11.20
N ASN A 51 -4.22 -7.77 -11.16
CA ASN A 51 -3.99 -9.14 -11.59
C ASN A 51 -4.71 -10.13 -10.65
N SER A 52 -5.12 -11.27 -11.19
CA SER A 52 -5.94 -12.25 -10.46
C SER A 52 -5.25 -12.82 -9.21
N ASP A 53 -3.92 -12.92 -9.25
CA ASP A 53 -3.08 -13.37 -8.14
C ASP A 53 -2.94 -12.34 -7.00
N ALA A 54 -3.48 -11.13 -7.16
CA ALA A 54 -3.47 -10.07 -6.15
C ALA A 54 -4.84 -9.82 -5.49
N ILE A 55 -5.91 -10.49 -5.94
CA ILE A 55 -7.28 -10.30 -5.41
C ILE A 55 -7.34 -10.58 -3.90
N HIS A 56 -6.58 -11.57 -3.43
CA HIS A 56 -6.56 -11.98 -2.03
C HIS A 56 -6.13 -10.87 -1.06
N LEU A 57 -5.51 -9.79 -1.56
CA LEU A 57 -5.11 -8.62 -0.76
C LEU A 57 -6.30 -7.73 -0.36
N PHE A 58 -7.45 -7.95 -0.98
CA PHE A 58 -8.66 -7.19 -0.71
C PHE A 58 -9.70 -8.11 -0.08
N ASP A 59 -9.88 -7.99 1.23
CA ASP A 59 -10.89 -8.75 1.98
C ASP A 59 -12.31 -8.48 1.44
N LYS A 60 -12.80 -9.36 0.56
CA LYS A 60 -14.19 -9.44 0.06
C LYS A 60 -14.81 -8.11 -0.36
N LYS A 61 -14.05 -7.24 -1.04
CA LYS A 61 -14.58 -5.97 -1.53
C LYS A 61 -15.25 -6.16 -2.90
N GLU A 62 -16.54 -5.81 -2.98
CA GLU A 62 -17.35 -5.85 -4.22
C GLU A 62 -16.78 -4.96 -5.36
N ARG A 63 -15.85 -4.06 -5.04
CA ARG A 63 -15.30 -3.04 -5.95
C ARG A 63 -13.92 -3.41 -6.53
N ILE A 64 -13.52 -4.66 -6.42
CA ILE A 64 -12.25 -5.17 -6.93
C ILE A 64 -12.51 -6.02 -8.17
N LEU A 65 -11.73 -5.77 -9.22
CA LEU A 65 -11.85 -6.43 -10.51
C LEU A 65 -10.55 -7.13 -10.85
N THR A 66 -10.67 -8.34 -11.40
CA THR A 66 -9.56 -8.91 -12.16
C THR A 66 -9.34 -8.11 -13.44
N LYS A 67 -8.16 -8.26 -14.04
CA LYS A 67 -7.87 -7.67 -15.35
C LYS A 67 -8.89 -8.11 -16.41
N GLU A 68 -9.26 -9.38 -16.43
CA GLU A 68 -10.25 -9.93 -17.37
C GLU A 68 -11.63 -9.31 -17.14
N GLN A 69 -12.07 -9.22 -15.87
CA GLN A 69 -13.32 -8.56 -15.51
C GLN A 69 -13.32 -7.11 -15.97
N PHE A 70 -12.26 -6.36 -15.65
CA PHE A 70 -12.10 -4.97 -16.09
C PHE A 70 -12.22 -4.81 -17.61
N GLU A 71 -11.51 -5.63 -18.40
CA GLU A 71 -11.58 -5.54 -19.87
C GLU A 71 -13.00 -5.80 -20.39
N SER A 72 -13.74 -6.73 -19.78
CA SER A 72 -15.13 -7.04 -20.16
C SER A 72 -16.17 -5.98 -19.82
N GLN A 73 -15.87 -5.05 -18.91
CA GLN A 73 -16.81 -4.01 -18.46
C GLN A 73 -16.22 -2.61 -18.56
N LYS A 74 -15.17 -2.45 -19.35
CA LYS A 74 -14.39 -1.21 -19.48
C LYS A 74 -15.26 -0.02 -19.85
N GLU A 75 -16.26 -0.22 -20.73
CA GLU A 75 -17.20 0.84 -21.11
C GLU A 75 -18.09 1.32 -19.96
N THR A 76 -18.14 0.61 -18.84
CA THR A 76 -18.97 0.97 -17.69
C THR A 76 -18.32 2.00 -16.76
N PHE A 77 -17.11 2.47 -17.07
CA PHE A 77 -16.38 3.49 -16.33
C PHE A 77 -16.28 4.78 -17.12
N ALA A 78 -16.62 5.91 -16.49
CA ALA A 78 -16.38 7.23 -17.09
C ALA A 78 -14.92 7.64 -17.00
N PHE A 79 -14.20 7.16 -15.98
CA PHE A 79 -12.79 7.46 -15.78
C PHE A 79 -12.00 6.20 -15.49
N ILE A 80 -10.87 6.06 -16.16
CA ILE A 80 -9.93 4.94 -15.99
C ILE A 80 -8.54 5.56 -15.86
N LYS A 81 -7.85 5.26 -14.75
CA LYS A 81 -6.45 5.64 -14.54
C LYS A 81 -5.63 4.39 -14.34
N GLU A 82 -4.73 4.13 -15.28
CA GLU A 82 -3.71 3.11 -15.13
C GLU A 82 -2.50 3.67 -14.37
N ILE A 83 -2.11 2.97 -13.32
CA ILE A 83 -1.02 3.32 -12.41
C ILE A 83 0.20 2.52 -12.83
N ASN A 84 1.28 3.23 -13.18
CA ASN A 84 2.53 2.64 -13.64
C ASN A 84 3.69 3.04 -12.73
N CYS A 85 4.62 2.10 -12.47
CA CYS A 85 5.85 2.36 -11.73
C CYS A 85 6.93 2.87 -12.69
N ASP A 86 7.33 4.13 -12.55
CA ASP A 86 8.41 4.75 -13.35
C ASP A 86 9.78 4.64 -12.67
N THR A 87 9.86 3.97 -11.50
CA THR A 87 11.06 3.78 -10.66
C THR A 87 11.67 5.04 -10.07
N ILE A 88 11.15 6.21 -10.43
CA ILE A 88 11.61 7.53 -9.97
C ILE A 88 10.67 8.04 -8.87
N ASN A 89 9.37 7.97 -9.13
CA ASN A 89 8.32 8.43 -8.24
C ASN A 89 7.53 7.24 -7.70
N HIS A 90 7.11 7.33 -6.43
CA HIS A 90 6.22 6.34 -5.89
C HIS A 90 4.84 6.44 -6.57
N PRO A 91 4.32 5.39 -7.22
CA PRO A 91 3.17 5.52 -8.12
C PRO A 91 1.87 5.92 -7.41
N ILE A 92 1.65 5.40 -6.20
CA ILE A 92 0.48 5.79 -5.39
C ILE A 92 0.62 7.22 -4.86
N GLU A 93 1.85 7.66 -4.56
CA GLU A 93 2.06 9.03 -4.11
C GLU A 93 1.76 10.02 -5.22
N LYS A 94 2.31 9.74 -6.40
CA LYS A 94 2.06 10.50 -7.62
C LYS A 94 0.57 10.60 -7.94
N LEU A 95 -0.18 9.49 -7.82
CA LEU A 95 -1.63 9.50 -8.03
C LEU A 95 -2.35 10.49 -7.10
N MET A 96 -2.02 10.44 -5.80
CA MET A 96 -2.66 11.29 -4.79
C MET A 96 -2.31 12.77 -5.02
N ASP A 97 -1.03 13.05 -5.30
CA ASP A 97 -0.53 14.41 -5.55
C ASP A 97 -1.12 15.00 -6.85
N GLU A 98 -1.15 14.23 -7.95
CA GLU A 98 -1.77 14.64 -9.23
C GLU A 98 -3.27 14.92 -9.08
N SER A 99 -3.95 14.12 -8.26
CA SER A 99 -5.40 14.23 -8.03
C SER A 99 -5.74 15.27 -6.96
N LYS A 100 -4.73 15.84 -6.28
CA LYS A 100 -4.88 16.76 -5.13
C LYS A 100 -5.75 16.20 -4.01
N ILE A 101 -5.69 14.87 -3.81
CA ILE A 101 -6.47 14.19 -2.78
C ILE A 101 -5.67 14.27 -1.46
N PRO A 102 -6.23 14.82 -0.38
CA PRO A 102 -5.57 14.86 0.91
C PRO A 102 -5.43 13.45 1.50
N TYR A 103 -4.38 13.23 2.28
CA TYR A 103 -4.17 11.97 2.99
C TYR A 103 -4.93 11.99 4.31
N LEU A 104 -5.96 11.13 4.45
CA LEU A 104 -6.50 10.83 5.77
C LEU A 104 -5.47 10.00 6.52
N LYS A 105 -5.00 10.54 7.63
CA LYS A 105 -3.93 9.94 8.40
C LYS A 105 -4.43 8.68 9.09
N ILE A 106 -3.71 7.58 8.86
CA ILE A 106 -4.00 6.28 9.44
C ILE A 106 -3.35 6.20 10.83
N LYS A 107 -4.14 5.77 11.80
CA LYS A 107 -3.66 5.45 13.15
C LYS A 107 -3.05 4.06 13.17
N THR A 108 -1.87 3.96 13.77
CA THR A 108 -1.18 2.69 14.01
C THR A 108 -1.00 2.48 15.50
N ASN A 109 -0.84 1.22 15.92
CA ASN A 109 -0.55 0.91 17.31
C ASN A 109 0.84 1.48 17.68
N GLN A 110 0.92 2.20 18.81
CA GLN A 110 2.13 2.85 19.33
C GLN A 110 2.62 2.20 20.63
N GLU A 111 2.04 1.07 21.04
CA GLU A 111 2.47 0.33 22.21
C GLU A 111 3.94 -0.10 22.11
N LYS A 112 4.58 -0.20 23.28
CA LYS A 112 5.96 -0.69 23.37
C LYS A 112 5.93 -2.21 23.45
N PHE A 113 6.56 -2.85 22.47
CA PHE A 113 6.70 -4.29 22.41
C PHE A 113 8.13 -4.70 22.77
N LYS A 114 8.27 -5.88 23.39
CA LYS A 114 9.57 -6.50 23.72
C LYS A 114 10.06 -7.46 22.64
N GLU A 115 9.25 -7.69 21.61
CA GLU A 115 9.59 -8.55 20.48
C GLU A 115 9.10 -7.92 19.19
N CYS A 116 9.82 -8.19 18.10
CA CYS A 116 9.43 -7.79 16.76
C CYS A 116 9.92 -8.82 15.74
N VAL A 117 9.30 -8.80 14.58
CA VAL A 117 9.84 -9.46 13.39
C VAL A 117 10.37 -8.42 12.42
N VAL A 118 11.57 -8.67 11.90
CA VAL A 118 12.16 -7.91 10.80
C VAL A 118 11.93 -8.69 9.52
N LEU A 119 11.21 -8.12 8.56
CA LEU A 119 11.06 -8.72 7.23
C LEU A 119 11.99 -7.99 6.27
N THR A 120 12.90 -8.74 5.64
CA THR A 120 14.04 -8.17 4.90
C THR A 120 13.81 -8.10 3.40
N ASN A 121 12.78 -8.78 2.92
CA ASN A 121 12.49 -8.93 1.50
C ASN A 121 11.53 -7.84 1.03
N GLY A 122 11.93 -7.15 -0.03
CA GLY A 122 11.12 -6.21 -0.79
C GLY A 122 10.98 -6.69 -2.23
N HIS A 123 10.06 -6.07 -2.96
CA HIS A 123 9.92 -6.28 -4.39
C HIS A 123 10.38 -5.03 -5.13
N PHE A 124 11.04 -5.20 -6.28
CA PHE A 124 11.51 -4.08 -7.09
C PHE A 124 10.38 -3.05 -7.29
N PRO A 125 10.62 -1.75 -7.04
CA PRO A 125 11.91 -1.08 -6.87
C PRO A 125 12.51 -1.13 -5.47
N THR A 126 11.81 -1.67 -4.49
CA THR A 126 12.30 -1.83 -3.11
C THR A 126 13.40 -2.88 -3.07
N LYS A 127 14.51 -2.53 -2.41
CA LYS A 127 15.65 -3.43 -2.25
C LYS A 127 15.49 -4.30 -1.02
N ASN A 128 15.95 -5.55 -1.13
CA ASN A 128 16.18 -6.42 0.02
C ASN A 128 17.29 -5.83 0.89
N LEU A 129 17.21 -6.14 2.19
CA LEU A 129 18.30 -5.84 3.11
C LEU A 129 19.43 -6.85 2.93
N ASN A 130 20.67 -6.37 2.98
CA ASN A 130 21.84 -7.24 3.01
C ASN A 130 22.19 -7.68 4.44
N GLU A 131 23.10 -8.66 4.58
CA GLU A 131 23.48 -9.20 5.89
C GLU A 131 24.02 -8.16 6.87
N GLU A 132 24.76 -7.16 6.38
CA GLU A 132 25.31 -6.09 7.23
C GLU A 132 24.19 -5.22 7.79
N GLN A 133 23.24 -4.83 6.94
CA GLN A 133 22.05 -4.06 7.31
C GLN A 133 21.19 -4.83 8.32
N ILE A 134 20.98 -6.13 8.10
CA ILE A 134 20.23 -7.00 9.02
C ILE A 134 20.93 -7.04 10.39
N LYS A 135 22.25 -7.26 10.43
CA LYS A 135 23.03 -7.27 11.68
C LYS A 135 22.98 -5.93 12.41
N LYS A 136 23.07 -4.81 11.68
CA LYS A 136 22.93 -3.45 12.23
C LYS A 136 21.57 -3.25 12.90
N ILE A 137 20.48 -3.65 12.22
CA ILE A 137 19.11 -3.56 12.74
C ILE A 137 18.94 -4.44 13.98
N GLN A 138 19.36 -5.71 13.92
CA GLN A 138 19.29 -6.62 15.05
C GLN A 138 20.04 -6.05 16.26
N SER A 139 21.29 -5.62 16.07
CA SER A 139 22.08 -5.02 17.15
C SER A 139 21.41 -3.78 17.74
N TYR A 140 20.90 -2.88 16.89
CA TYR A 140 20.22 -1.66 17.31
C TYR A 140 18.98 -1.95 18.19
N LEU A 141 18.15 -2.92 17.79
CA LEU A 141 16.93 -3.29 18.51
C LEU A 141 17.25 -4.11 19.77
N SER A 142 18.16 -5.07 19.69
CA SER A 142 18.57 -5.89 20.85
C SER A 142 19.25 -5.06 21.94
N ASN A 143 20.03 -4.03 21.60
CA ASN A 143 20.60 -3.08 22.57
C ASN A 143 19.53 -2.28 23.33
N ARG A 144 18.28 -2.30 22.87
CA ARG A 144 17.11 -1.69 23.53
C ARG A 144 16.24 -2.71 24.27
N GLY A 145 16.72 -3.95 24.40
CA GLY A 145 16.00 -5.04 25.06
C GLY A 145 14.85 -5.63 24.24
N ILE A 146 14.89 -5.47 22.91
CA ILE A 146 13.89 -6.02 21.99
C ILE A 146 14.42 -7.33 21.42
N HIS A 147 13.64 -8.40 21.54
CA HIS A 147 13.87 -9.67 20.86
C HIS A 147 13.54 -9.53 19.37
N VAL A 148 14.46 -9.94 18.49
CA VAL A 148 14.33 -9.74 17.04
C VAL A 148 14.33 -11.08 16.34
N GLU A 149 13.25 -11.36 15.64
CA GLU A 149 13.12 -12.52 14.74
C GLU A 149 13.21 -12.06 13.28
N ILE A 150 13.86 -12.84 12.42
CA ILE A 150 14.04 -12.49 11.00
C ILE A 150 13.15 -13.36 10.14
N ASP A 151 12.38 -12.74 9.23
CA ASP A 151 11.53 -13.39 8.22
C ASP A 151 10.64 -14.51 8.77
N LYS A 152 10.14 -14.34 10.00
CA LYS A 152 9.18 -15.26 10.62
C LYS A 152 7.73 -14.87 10.24
N PRO A 153 6.77 -15.81 10.34
CA PRO A 153 5.35 -15.51 10.12
C PRO A 153 4.87 -14.35 11.00
N THR A 154 4.31 -13.32 10.37
CA THR A 154 3.97 -12.08 11.07
C THR A 154 2.87 -12.26 12.10
N GLU A 155 2.01 -13.28 11.96
CA GLU A 155 0.86 -13.57 12.84
C GLU A 155 1.22 -13.65 14.32
N LYS A 156 2.46 -14.05 14.62
CA LYS A 156 2.97 -14.20 15.99
C LYS A 156 3.50 -12.92 16.62
N PHE A 157 3.59 -11.83 15.85
CA PHE A 157 4.21 -10.58 16.27
C PHE A 157 3.23 -9.42 16.17
N ASN A 158 3.28 -8.55 17.19
CA ASN A 158 2.51 -7.30 17.24
C ASN A 158 3.31 -6.09 16.74
N TRP A 159 4.62 -6.26 16.52
CA TRP A 159 5.48 -5.24 15.92
C TRP A 159 6.20 -5.80 14.70
N ILE A 160 5.89 -5.21 13.55
CA ILE A 160 6.50 -5.53 12.27
C ILE A 160 7.47 -4.39 11.90
N VAL A 161 8.73 -4.73 11.70
CA VAL A 161 9.76 -3.81 11.20
C VAL A 161 10.12 -4.31 9.80
N SER A 162 9.98 -3.50 8.75
CA SER A 162 10.24 -4.02 7.41
C SER A 162 10.56 -2.95 6.39
N VAL A 163 11.22 -3.38 5.31
CA VAL A 163 11.21 -2.67 4.03
C VAL A 163 9.79 -2.57 3.46
N GLU A 164 9.62 -1.83 2.37
CA GLU A 164 8.32 -1.71 1.69
C GLU A 164 7.90 -3.06 1.09
N ASN A 165 6.88 -3.70 1.67
CA ASN A 165 6.26 -4.93 1.16
C ASN A 165 4.79 -5.05 1.61
N GLU A 166 4.10 -6.06 1.08
CA GLU A 166 2.67 -6.31 1.31
C GLU A 166 2.35 -6.55 2.80
N GLU A 167 3.21 -7.29 3.49
CA GLU A 167 3.06 -7.66 4.89
C GLU A 167 3.13 -6.45 5.83
N LEU A 168 4.00 -5.48 5.55
CA LEU A 168 4.13 -4.24 6.33
C LEU A 168 2.81 -3.46 6.30
N PHE A 169 2.27 -3.21 5.10
CA PHE A 169 1.06 -2.39 4.96
C PHE A 169 -0.22 -3.16 5.36
N SER A 170 -0.30 -4.46 5.09
CA SER A 170 -1.46 -5.27 5.51
C SER A 170 -1.56 -5.44 7.02
N SER A 171 -0.44 -5.33 7.75
CA SER A 171 -0.40 -5.38 9.21
C SER A 171 -1.13 -4.22 9.89
N VAL A 172 -1.35 -3.11 9.18
CA VAL A 172 -2.17 -1.97 9.65
C VAL A 172 -3.59 -2.42 10.00
N ASN A 173 -4.22 -3.23 9.14
CA ASN A 173 -5.59 -3.71 9.35
C ASN A 173 -5.70 -4.68 10.55
N LYS A 174 -4.57 -5.23 11.01
CA LYS A 174 -4.47 -6.13 12.17
C LYS A 174 -4.12 -5.39 13.47
N ASN A 175 -4.17 -4.05 13.47
CA ASN A 175 -3.83 -3.18 14.61
C ASN A 175 -2.42 -3.45 15.19
N LYS A 176 -1.47 -3.77 14.31
CA LYS A 176 -0.07 -3.97 14.69
C LYS A 176 0.70 -2.67 14.67
N LYS A 177 1.77 -2.60 15.46
CA LYS A 177 2.79 -1.57 15.28
C LYS A 177 3.59 -1.89 14.03
N ILE A 178 3.85 -0.88 13.22
CA ILE A 178 4.68 -1.00 12.03
C ILE A 178 5.81 0.03 12.05
N THR A 179 6.98 -0.36 11.57
CA THR A 179 8.14 0.53 11.41
C THR A 179 8.74 0.29 10.03
N LEU A 180 8.89 1.36 9.24
CA LEU A 180 9.48 1.27 7.91
C LEU A 180 11.00 1.35 7.98
N ILE A 181 11.69 0.45 7.28
CA ILE A 181 13.10 0.54 6.95
C ILE A 181 13.22 1.11 5.53
N PRO A 182 13.80 2.32 5.35
CA PRO A 182 13.92 2.93 4.03
C PRO A 182 14.82 2.12 3.09
N SER A 183 14.24 1.45 2.10
CA SER A 183 15.01 0.77 1.04
C SER A 183 14.42 0.91 -0.38
N GLY A 184 13.32 1.65 -0.51
CA GLY A 184 12.63 1.95 -1.77
C GLY A 184 12.33 3.44 -1.93
N VAL A 185 11.30 3.74 -2.71
CA VAL A 185 10.87 5.12 -3.03
C VAL A 185 9.65 5.58 -2.21
N GLY A 186 9.08 4.70 -1.38
CA GLY A 186 7.82 4.92 -0.65
C GLY A 186 7.94 5.57 0.72
N THR A 187 9.13 5.98 1.15
CA THR A 187 9.32 6.61 2.46
C THR A 187 8.49 7.89 2.63
N ASN A 188 8.36 8.71 1.59
CA ASN A 188 7.56 9.93 1.69
C ASN A 188 6.06 9.62 1.74
N LEU A 189 5.59 8.69 0.92
CA LEU A 189 4.23 8.18 1.02
C LEU A 189 3.93 7.67 2.43
N PHE A 190 4.82 6.86 3.02
CA PHE A 190 4.63 6.33 4.38
C PHE A 190 4.45 7.46 5.40
N LYS A 191 5.29 8.49 5.35
CA LYS A 191 5.15 9.69 6.20
C LYS A 191 3.81 10.41 5.99
N LYS A 192 3.33 10.47 4.74
CA LYS A 192 2.04 11.07 4.39
C LYS A 192 0.85 10.22 4.84
N MET A 193 0.96 8.89 4.84
CA MET A 193 -0.12 7.96 5.20
C MET A 193 -0.42 7.90 6.70
N PHE A 194 0.58 7.97 7.57
CA PHE A 194 0.39 7.70 9.01
C PHE A 194 0.41 8.96 9.87
N GLU A 195 -0.32 8.96 10.99
CA GLU A 195 -0.30 10.04 11.99
C GLU A 195 1.06 10.14 12.70
N SER A 196 1.59 8.97 13.10
CA SER A 196 2.86 8.83 13.82
C SER A 196 3.75 7.81 13.09
N PRO A 197 4.37 8.20 11.96
CA PRO A 197 5.19 7.28 11.18
C PRO A 197 6.46 6.92 11.95
N ASP A 198 6.67 5.62 12.17
CA ASP A 198 7.92 5.10 12.75
C ASP A 198 8.83 4.64 11.62
N ILE A 199 10.02 5.24 11.52
CA ILE A 199 10.99 5.00 10.45
C ILE A 199 12.34 4.69 11.10
N LEU A 200 12.92 3.56 10.71
CA LEU A 200 14.19 3.08 11.21
C LEU A 200 15.31 3.45 10.22
N ASP A 201 15.83 4.67 10.36
CA ASP A 201 16.89 5.22 9.51
C ASP A 201 18.28 4.96 10.12
N ILE A 202 18.76 3.72 9.98
CA ILE A 202 20.05 3.26 10.54
C ILE A 202 20.91 2.47 9.54
N LEU A 203 20.54 2.54 8.26
CA LEU A 203 21.19 1.79 7.17
C LEU A 203 22.40 2.51 6.62
#